data_AF-A0A382MRU3-F1
#
_entry.id   AF-A0A382MRU3-F1
#
_cell.length_a   1.000
_cell.length_b   1.000
_cell.length_c   1.000
_cell.angle_alpha   90.00
_cell.angle_beta   90.00
_cell.angle_gamma   90.00
#
_symmetry.space_group_name_H-M   'P 1'
#
loop_
_entity.id
_entity.type
_entity.pdbx_description
1 polymer ?
#
loop_
_entity_poly.entity_id
_entity_poly.type
_entity_poly.pdbx_seq_one_letter_code
_entity_poly.pdbx_strand_id
1 'polypeptide(L)' 'VKIGIQGGKGSFSEEAAKIFAKNHGVEDYEIVYLISSMAVLEGVESGNVQYGIFAMENAQG' A
#
# COMPACT_ATOMS: atom_id res chain seq x y z
N VAL A 1 -6.14 -3.69 10.46
CA VAL A 1 -4.88 -3.02 10.04
C VAL A 1 -5.12 -2.24 8.76
N LYS A 2 -4.63 -1.00 8.64
CA LYS A 2 -4.78 -0.23 7.39
C LYS A 2 -3.48 -0.26 6.57
N ILE A 3 -3.59 -0.61 5.29
CA ILE A 3 -2.47 -0.65 4.34
C ILE A 3 -2.74 0.38 3.24
N GLY A 4 -1.97 1.47 3.24
CA GLY A 4 -2.04 2.51 2.22
C GLY A 4 -1.27 2.11 0.96
N ILE A 5 -1.88 2.26 -0.21
CA ILE A 5 -1.23 1.92 -1.48
C ILE A 5 -1.16 3.09 -2.45
N GLN A 6 -0.12 3.08 -3.29
CA GLN A 6 -0.04 3.90 -4.49
C GLN A 6 -0.98 3.34 -5.57
N GLY A 7 -1.75 4.21 -6.23
CA GLY A 7 -2.71 3.81 -7.25
C GLY A 7 -4.08 3.39 -6.72
N GLY A 8 -4.94 2.95 -7.65
CA GLY A 8 -6.33 2.57 -7.38
C GLY A 8 -6.56 1.07 -7.37
N LYS A 9 -7.84 0.69 -7.29
CA LYS A 9 -8.28 -0.71 -7.38
C LYS A 9 -7.78 -1.38 -8.66
N GLY A 10 -7.26 -2.59 -8.55
CA GLY A 10 -6.65 -3.36 -9.63
C GLY A 10 -5.19 -2.99 -9.95
N SER A 11 -4.56 -2.11 -9.18
CA SER A 11 -3.15 -1.76 -9.39
C SER A 11 -2.22 -2.91 -8.96
N PHE A 12 -1.00 -2.92 -9.49
CA PHE A 12 0.06 -3.81 -9.02
C PHE A 12 0.37 -3.61 -7.53
N SER A 13 0.21 -2.39 -7.02
CA SER A 13 0.38 -2.11 -5.59
C SER A 13 -0.73 -2.72 -4.73
N GLU A 14 -1.95 -2.91 -5.27
CA GLU A 14 -3.01 -3.63 -4.56
C GLU A 14 -2.64 -5.11 -4.39
N GLU A 15 -2.15 -5.75 -5.44
CA GLU A 15 -1.68 -7.14 -5.38
C GLU A 15 -0.46 -7.27 -4.46
N ALA A 16 0.47 -6.32 -4.49
CA ALA A 16 1.60 -6.28 -3.58
C ALA A 16 1.16 -6.14 -2.10
N ALA A 17 0.12 -5.35 -1.81
CA ALA A 17 -0.44 -5.22 -0.47
C ALA A 17 -1.08 -6.53 0.02
N LYS A 18 -1.79 -7.25 -0.84
CA LYS A 18 -2.36 -8.58 -0.50
C LYS A 18 -1.26 -9.61 -0.20
N ILE A 19 -0.19 -9.62 -1.01
CA ILE A 19 0.98 -10.49 -0.79
C ILE A 19 1.68 -10.13 0.52
N PHE A 20 1.87 -8.84 0.79
CA PHE A 20 2.44 -8.35 2.03
C PHE A 20 1.63 -8.85 3.24
N ALA A 21 0.30 -8.66 3.22
CA ALA A 21 -0.59 -9.08 4.28
C ALA A 21 -0.50 -10.60 4.53
N LYS A 22 -0.54 -11.40 3.47
CA LYS A 22 -0.39 -12.86 3.55
C LYS A 22 0.96 -13.28 4.15
N ASN A 23 2.06 -12.69 3.70
CA ASN A 23 3.40 -13.06 4.15
C ASN A 23 3.68 -12.67 5.60
N HIS A 24 2.98 -11.67 6.12
CA HIS A 24 3.12 -11.20 7.50
C HIS A 24 1.99 -11.66 8.43
N GLY A 25 1.08 -12.53 7.97
CA GLY A 25 -0.03 -13.05 8.78
C GLY A 25 -1.06 -11.99 9.17
N VAL A 26 -1.22 -10.94 8.36
CA VAL A 26 -2.23 -9.90 8.57
C VAL A 26 -3.54 -10.36 7.93
N GLU A 27 -4.46 -10.87 8.74
CA GLU A 27 -5.74 -11.42 8.26
C GLU A 27 -6.83 -10.33 8.14
N ASP A 28 -6.98 -9.47 9.15
CA ASP A 28 -7.97 -8.38 9.16
C ASP A 28 -7.34 -7.04 8.72
N TYR A 29 -7.29 -6.82 7.41
CA TYR A 29 -6.78 -5.57 6.83
C TYR A 29 -7.75 -4.88 5.87
N GLU A 30 -7.56 -3.57 5.76
CA GLU A 30 -8.21 -2.70 4.79
C GLU A 30 -7.14 -2.10 3.88
N ILE A 31 -7.37 -2.16 2.57
CA ILE A 31 -6.54 -1.46 1.57
C ILE A 31 -7.09 -0.05 1.37
N VAL A 32 -6.26 0.96 1.60
CA VAL A 32 -6.59 2.38 1.44
C VAL A 32 -5.89 2.94 0.21
N TYR A 33 -6.65 3.45 -0.75
CA TYR A 33 -6.12 3.97 -2.02
C TYR A 33 -5.68 5.43 -1.86
N LEU A 34 -4.36 5.66 -1.79
CA LEU A 34 -3.76 6.97 -1.57
C LEU A 34 -3.22 7.60 -2.87
N ILE A 35 -3.31 6.87 -3.99
CA ILE A 35 -3.00 7.32 -5.35
C ILE A 35 -1.51 7.58 -5.63
N SER A 36 -0.80 8.34 -4.78
CA SER A 36 0.62 8.70 -4.96
C SER A 36 1.51 8.16 -3.85
N SER A 37 2.81 8.02 -4.12
CA SER A 37 3.81 7.58 -3.13
C SER A 37 3.93 8.58 -1.97
N MET A 38 3.81 9.88 -2.27
CA MET A 38 3.82 10.94 -1.25
C MET A 38 2.66 10.78 -0.27
N ALA A 39 1.45 10.55 -0.78
CA ALA A 39 0.27 10.35 0.05
C ALA A 39 0.37 9.08 0.91
N VAL A 40 1.01 8.02 0.39
CA VAL A 40 1.32 6.82 1.18
C VAL A 40 2.29 7.14 2.32
N LEU A 41 3.36 7.88 2.05
CA LEU A 41 4.33 8.28 3.07
C LEU A 41 3.68 9.13 4.17
N GLU A 42 2.94 10.18 3.78
CA GLU A 42 2.19 11.03 4.70
C GLU A 42 1.17 10.23 5.53
N GLY A 43 0.51 9.25 4.90
CA GLY A 43 -0.44 8.36 5.57
C GLY A 43 0.20 7.51 6.68
N VAL A 44 1.44 7.05 6.47
CA VAL A 44 2.21 6.32 7.47
C VAL A 44 2.69 7.26 8.58
N GLU A 45 3.25 8.42 8.23
CA GLU A 45 3.77 9.39 9.20
C GLU A 45 2.68 9.96 10.12
N SER A 46 1.47 10.16 9.58
CA SER A 46 0.31 10.63 10.33
C SER A 46 -0.40 9.52 11.14
N GLY A 47 -0.04 8.26 10.93
CA GLY A 47 -0.72 7.10 11.54
C GLY A 47 -2.09 6.77 10.93
N ASN A 48 -2.48 7.42 9.84
CA ASN A 48 -3.72 7.14 9.11
C ASN A 48 -3.73 5.74 8.50
N VAL A 49 -2.56 5.23 8.13
CA VAL A 49 -2.33 3.82 7.76
C VAL A 49 -1.17 3.24 8.57
N GLN A 50 -1.17 1.93 8.82
CA GLN A 50 -0.10 1.26 9.57
C GLN A 50 1.06 0.84 8.65
N TYR A 51 0.76 0.54 7.39
CA TYR A 51 1.75 0.12 6.41
C TYR A 51 1.53 0.89 5.10
N GLY A 52 2.61 1.15 4.38
CA GLY A 52 2.61 1.80 3.07
C GLY A 52 3.24 0.90 1.99
N ILE A 53 2.54 0.73 0.86
CA ILE A 53 3.01 -0.03 -0.30
C ILE A 53 3.02 0.92 -1.51
N PHE A 54 4.20 1.23 -2.03
CA PHE A 54 4.35 2.05 -3.23
C PHE A 54 5.53 1.57 -4.08
N ALA A 55 5.52 1.87 -5.38
CA ALA A 55 6.59 1.47 -6.27
C ALA A 55 7.81 2.37 -6.06
N MET A 56 9.00 1.78 -5.86
CA MET A 56 10.26 2.52 -5.81
C MET A 56 10.90 2.71 -7.19
N GLU A 57 10.58 1.81 -8.12
CA GLU A 57 11.09 1.83 -9.49
C GLU A 57 9.98 1.37 -10.44
N ASN A 58 9.72 2.11 -11.51
CA ASN A 58 8.83 1.65 -12.57
C ASN A 58 9.61 0.61 -13.39
N ALA A 59 9.15 -0.63 -13.46
CA ALA A 59 9.80 -1.70 -14.22
C ALA A 59 9.68 -1.56 -15.76
N GLN A 60 9.58 -0.33 -16.27
CA GLN A 60 9.56 -0.01 -17.70
C GLN A 60 10.65 1.03 -17.97
N GLY A 61 11.81 0.52 -18.38
CA GLY A 61 12.83 1.22 -19.15
C GLY A 61 12.93 0.56 -20.52
#